data_AF-A0A840DJX7-F1
#
_entry.id   AF-A0A840DJX7-F1
#
_cell.length_a   1.000
_cell.length_b   1.000
_cell.length_c   1.000
_cell.angle_alpha   90.00
_cell.angle_beta   90.00
_cell.angle_gamma   90.00
#
_symmetry.space_group_name_H-M   'P 1'
#
loop_
_entity.id
_entity.type
_entity.pdbx_description
1 polymer ?
#
loop_
_entity_poly.entity_id
_entity_poly.type
_entity_poly.pdbx_seq_one_letter_code
_entity_poly.pdbx_strand_id
1 'polypeptide(L)'
;MPRYKGTMVHDAYSVYPMYTEASHALCHAHHLRELREYTELYGHSWSKEMAEALLEMKQAVEKAGGSLPEEEARRWEAVYDELLSNDRRELEERCQQGKHGGVRKAKNFIRRLEKRKQEALLFLRKKEVPFDNNQAERDLRMVKVKQKISGTFRQEDDAEAFCTILSVISTLQKHGKPVWESFAKTSKRRVSPNDSPVLLGHFRYRKCPIGAGF
;
A
#
# COMPACT_ATOMS: atom_id res chain seq x y z
N MET A 1 12.31 3.40 11.25
CA MET A 1 12.21 2.01 10.74
C MET A 1 13.16 1.76 9.53
N PRO A 2 14.49 1.94 9.59
CA PRO A 2 15.33 1.85 8.37
C PRO A 2 15.68 0.42 7.89
N ARG A 3 15.17 -0.64 8.55
CA ARG A 3 15.61 -2.04 8.36
C ARG A 3 14.51 -2.99 7.85
N TYR A 4 13.43 -2.47 7.28
CA TYR A 4 12.39 -3.32 6.71
C TYR A 4 12.89 -3.95 5.40
N LYS A 5 12.73 -5.28 5.26
CA LYS A 5 13.24 -6.07 4.11
C LYS A 5 12.15 -6.65 3.21
N GLY A 6 10.88 -6.42 3.53
CA GLY A 6 9.77 -6.91 2.72
C GLY A 6 9.47 -5.99 1.54
N THR A 7 8.33 -6.24 0.87
CA THR A 7 7.83 -5.34 -0.19
C THR A 7 6.92 -4.28 0.41
N MET A 8 7.26 -3.01 0.23
CA MET A 8 6.46 -1.88 0.66
C MET A 8 5.58 -1.40 -0.49
N VAL A 9 4.26 -1.52 -0.33
CA VAL A 9 3.28 -0.96 -1.27
C VAL A 9 2.94 0.46 -0.84
N HIS A 10 3.17 1.46 -1.71
CA HIS A 10 3.02 2.85 -1.32
C HIS A 10 2.60 3.79 -2.48
N ASP A 11 2.26 5.03 -2.15
CA ASP A 11 1.70 6.07 -3.04
C ASP A 11 2.76 6.84 -3.85
N ALA A 12 3.95 6.28 -4.01
CA ALA A 12 5.10 6.94 -4.64
C ALA A 12 5.68 8.17 -3.92
N TYR A 13 5.38 8.42 -2.63
CA TYR A 13 5.99 9.55 -1.89
C TYR A 13 7.54 9.50 -1.89
N SER A 14 8.17 10.68 -2.00
CA SER A 14 9.60 10.82 -2.33
C SER A 14 10.56 10.36 -1.24
N VAL A 15 10.08 10.14 -0.02
CA VAL A 15 10.90 9.67 1.10
C VAL A 15 11.07 8.15 1.08
N TYR A 16 10.18 7.39 0.45
CA TYR A 16 10.24 5.92 0.47
C TYR A 16 11.51 5.31 -0.12
N PRO A 17 12.17 5.89 -1.13
CA PRO A 17 13.49 5.43 -1.59
C PRO A 17 14.57 5.38 -0.51
N MET A 18 14.39 6.02 0.66
CA MET A 18 15.33 5.90 1.79
C MET A 18 15.33 4.50 2.44
N TYR A 19 14.33 3.67 2.17
CA TYR A 19 14.25 2.30 2.67
C TYR A 19 14.96 1.34 1.70
N THR A 20 16.28 1.48 1.57
CA THR A 20 17.09 0.76 0.57
C THR A 20 17.13 -0.76 0.75
N GLU A 21 16.80 -1.26 1.95
CA GLU A 21 16.71 -2.70 2.22
C GLU A 21 15.35 -3.30 1.82
N ALA A 22 14.35 -2.49 1.51
CA ALA A 22 13.00 -2.93 1.13
C ALA A 22 12.86 -3.04 -0.40
N SER A 23 12.02 -3.98 -0.84
CA SER A 23 11.47 -3.91 -2.20
C SER A 23 10.33 -2.89 -2.23
N HIS A 24 10.12 -2.26 -3.39
CA HIS A 24 9.07 -1.25 -3.55
C HIS A 24 8.03 -1.70 -4.58
N ALA A 25 6.77 -1.39 -4.28
CA ALA A 25 5.63 -1.56 -5.16
C ALA A 25 4.72 -0.32 -5.08
N LEU A 26 4.05 -0.01 -6.17
CA LEU A 26 3.12 1.12 -6.21
C LEU A 26 1.69 0.70 -5.88
N CYS A 27 1.01 1.56 -5.11
CA CYS A 27 -0.39 1.37 -4.75
C CYS A 27 -1.31 1.89 -5.86
N HIS A 28 -1.97 0.99 -6.58
CA HIS A 28 -2.85 1.38 -7.69
C HIS A 28 -4.14 2.06 -7.26
N ALA A 29 -4.59 1.93 -6.01
CA ALA A 29 -5.72 2.74 -5.51
C ALA A 29 -5.45 4.25 -5.60
N HIS A 30 -4.19 4.68 -5.50
CA HIS A 30 -3.82 6.09 -5.72
C HIS A 30 -3.85 6.45 -7.20
N HIS A 31 -3.31 5.57 -8.06
CA HIS A 31 -3.35 5.76 -9.51
C HIS A 31 -4.79 5.86 -10.02
N LEU A 32 -5.68 4.99 -9.58
CA LEU A 32 -7.10 5.01 -9.97
C LEU A 32 -7.80 6.32 -9.55
N ARG A 33 -7.44 6.91 -8.40
CA ARG A 33 -7.95 8.22 -7.98
C ARG A 33 -7.45 9.35 -8.89
N GLU A 34 -6.17 9.35 -9.23
CA GLU A 34 -5.59 10.33 -10.16
C GLU A 34 -6.18 10.18 -11.58
N LEU A 35 -6.31 8.94 -12.07
CA LEU A 35 -6.91 8.64 -13.37
C LEU A 35 -8.37 9.10 -13.46
N ARG A 36 -9.15 8.89 -12.38
CA ARG A 36 -10.51 9.41 -12.28
C ARG A 36 -10.56 10.93 -12.39
N GLU A 37 -9.63 11.64 -11.74
CA GLU A 37 -9.53 13.10 -11.87
C GLU A 37 -9.26 13.52 -13.33
N TYR A 38 -8.36 12.81 -14.03
CA TYR A 38 -8.09 13.08 -15.45
C TYR A 38 -9.32 12.90 -16.34
N THR A 39 -10.10 11.85 -16.10
CA THR A 39 -11.33 11.59 -16.84
C THR A 39 -12.41 12.61 -16.52
N GLU A 40 -12.71 12.83 -15.23
CA GLU A 40 -13.86 13.63 -14.80
C GLU A 40 -13.64 15.15 -14.93
N LEU A 41 -12.44 15.65 -14.60
CA LEU A 41 -12.19 17.10 -14.58
C LEU A 41 -11.64 17.63 -15.91
N TYR A 42 -10.87 16.82 -16.62
CA TYR A 42 -10.15 17.28 -17.82
C TYR A 42 -10.55 16.52 -19.09
N GLY A 43 -11.44 15.52 -19.00
CA GLY A 43 -11.95 14.78 -20.15
C GLY A 43 -10.86 14.04 -20.93
N HIS A 44 -9.84 13.52 -20.25
CA HIS A 44 -8.84 12.65 -20.87
C HIS A 44 -9.45 11.26 -21.12
N SER A 45 -9.49 10.79 -22.37
CA SER A 45 -10.01 9.45 -22.68
C SER A 45 -9.03 8.37 -22.27
N TRP A 46 -7.74 8.59 -22.54
CA TRP A 46 -6.65 7.70 -22.16
C TRP A 46 -6.68 7.27 -20.68
N SER A 47 -7.10 8.17 -19.77
CA SER A 47 -7.11 7.85 -18.33
C SER A 47 -8.18 6.83 -17.95
N LYS A 48 -9.26 6.74 -18.71
CA LYS A 48 -10.26 5.70 -18.52
C LYS A 48 -9.73 4.34 -18.98
N GLU A 49 -9.11 4.28 -20.16
CA GLU A 49 -8.54 3.05 -20.73
C GLU A 49 -7.44 2.47 -19.82
N MET A 50 -6.53 3.32 -19.34
CA MET A 50 -5.51 2.92 -18.36
C MET A 50 -6.12 2.39 -17.05
N ALA A 51 -7.20 3.02 -16.55
CA ALA A 51 -7.87 2.55 -15.33
C ALA A 51 -8.53 1.19 -15.51
N GLU A 52 -9.18 0.96 -16.65
CA GLU A 52 -9.81 -0.30 -17.01
C GLU A 52 -8.75 -1.41 -17.12
N ALA A 53 -7.64 -1.16 -17.83
CA ALA A 53 -6.55 -2.12 -17.96
C ALA A 53 -5.94 -2.52 -16.61
N LEU A 54 -5.71 -1.56 -15.70
CA LEU A 54 -5.22 -1.86 -14.35
C LEU A 54 -6.19 -2.75 -13.56
N LEU A 55 -7.51 -2.53 -13.70
CA LEU A 55 -8.53 -3.34 -13.06
C LEU A 55 -8.63 -4.75 -13.67
N GLU A 56 -8.47 -4.88 -14.99
CA GLU A 56 -8.42 -6.18 -15.67
C GLU A 56 -7.18 -6.98 -15.26
N MET A 57 -6.02 -6.34 -15.18
CA MET A 57 -4.80 -6.95 -14.64
C MET A 57 -5.01 -7.48 -13.21
N LYS A 58 -5.66 -6.68 -12.35
CA LYS A 58 -6.01 -7.11 -10.99
C LYS A 58 -6.90 -8.35 -11.01
N GLN A 59 -7.94 -8.36 -11.83
CA GLN A 59 -8.85 -9.51 -11.94
C GLN A 59 -8.15 -10.76 -12.46
N ALA A 60 -7.23 -10.60 -13.42
CA ALA A 60 -6.42 -11.72 -13.94
C ALA A 60 -5.56 -12.34 -12.83
N VAL A 61 -4.87 -11.50 -12.05
CA VAL A 61 -4.06 -11.95 -10.89
C VAL A 61 -4.91 -12.68 -9.85
N GLU A 62 -6.10 -12.15 -9.54
CA GLU A 62 -7.03 -12.77 -8.60
C GLU A 62 -7.51 -14.14 -9.10
N LYS A 63 -7.88 -14.25 -10.39
CA LYS A 63 -8.29 -15.52 -11.02
C LYS A 63 -7.16 -16.56 -11.05
N ALA A 64 -5.91 -16.11 -11.21
CA ALA A 64 -4.73 -16.98 -11.18
C ALA A 64 -4.29 -17.40 -9.76
N GLY A 65 -4.99 -16.97 -8.70
CA GLY A 65 -4.69 -17.35 -7.33
C GLY A 65 -3.57 -16.52 -6.66
N GLY A 66 -3.32 -15.33 -7.19
CA GLY A 66 -2.46 -14.30 -6.59
C GLY A 66 -1.24 -13.89 -7.40
N SER A 67 -0.90 -14.61 -8.47
CA SER A 67 0.19 -14.22 -9.39
C SER A 67 -0.04 -14.87 -10.76
N LEU A 68 0.32 -14.17 -11.83
CA LEU A 68 0.18 -14.67 -13.19
C LEU A 68 1.35 -15.57 -13.61
N PRO A 69 1.11 -16.52 -14.53
CA PRO A 69 2.18 -17.18 -15.27
C PRO A 69 3.06 -16.17 -16.01
N GLU A 70 4.33 -16.51 -16.19
CA GLU A 70 5.36 -15.66 -16.80
C GLU A 70 4.95 -15.09 -18.16
N GLU A 71 4.35 -15.91 -19.02
CA GLU A 71 3.90 -15.51 -20.36
C GLU A 71 2.76 -14.48 -20.28
N GLU A 72 1.81 -14.69 -19.38
CA GLU A 72 0.67 -13.79 -19.21
C GLU A 72 1.08 -12.46 -18.58
N ALA A 73 1.99 -12.49 -17.60
CA ALA A 73 2.58 -11.27 -17.05
C ALA A 73 3.29 -10.44 -18.14
N ARG A 74 4.04 -11.09 -19.04
CA ARG A 74 4.69 -10.41 -20.18
C ARG A 74 3.67 -9.80 -21.16
N ARG A 75 2.55 -10.47 -21.41
CA ARG A 75 1.46 -9.89 -22.24
C ARG A 75 0.91 -8.63 -21.61
N TRP A 76 0.62 -8.63 -20.31
CA TRP A 76 0.14 -7.44 -19.60
C TRP A 76 1.19 -6.32 -19.56
N GLU A 77 2.47 -6.66 -19.40
CA GLU A 77 3.56 -5.67 -19.48
C GLU A 77 3.65 -5.01 -20.86
N ALA A 78 3.34 -5.73 -21.95
CA ALA A 78 3.30 -5.18 -23.29
C ALA A 78 2.06 -4.29 -23.51
N VAL A 79 0.88 -4.74 -23.06
CA VAL A 79 -0.36 -3.93 -23.08
C VAL A 79 -0.15 -2.62 -22.32
N TYR A 80 0.51 -2.69 -21.15
CA TYR A 80 0.83 -1.51 -20.34
C TYR A 80 1.75 -0.52 -21.06
N ASP A 81 2.78 -0.99 -21.76
CA ASP A 81 3.67 -0.12 -22.54
C ASP A 81 2.95 0.52 -23.73
N GLU A 82 2.10 -0.24 -24.42
CA GLU A 82 1.30 0.25 -25.53
C GLU A 82 0.34 1.35 -25.08
N LEU A 83 -0.35 1.15 -23.95
CA LEU A 83 -1.21 2.17 -23.34
C LEU A 83 -0.41 3.43 -23.02
N LEU A 84 0.71 3.34 -22.30
CA LEU A 84 1.53 4.52 -21.99
C LEU A 84 2.03 5.27 -23.24
N SER A 85 2.32 4.55 -24.31
CA SER A 85 2.68 5.14 -25.61
C SER A 85 1.49 5.89 -26.23
N ASN A 86 0.31 5.29 -26.24
CA ASN A 86 -0.92 5.89 -26.74
C ASN A 86 -1.35 7.10 -25.90
N ASP A 87 -1.28 7.00 -24.57
CA ASP A 87 -1.59 8.07 -23.61
C ASP A 87 -0.72 9.32 -23.89
N ARG A 88 0.58 9.11 -24.14
CA ARG A 88 1.51 10.20 -24.49
C ARG A 88 1.12 10.85 -25.82
N ARG A 89 0.78 10.05 -26.84
CA ARG A 89 0.38 10.57 -28.15
C ARG A 89 -0.90 11.40 -28.05
N GLU A 90 -1.94 10.88 -27.38
CA GLU A 90 -3.19 11.64 -27.16
C GLU A 90 -2.90 12.97 -26.43
N LEU A 91 -2.02 12.93 -25.43
CA LEU A 91 -1.67 14.12 -24.67
C LEU A 91 -0.91 15.17 -25.48
N GLU A 92 -0.06 14.76 -26.42
CA GLU A 92 0.62 15.63 -27.38
C GLU A 92 -0.36 16.25 -28.39
N GLU A 93 -1.25 15.45 -28.96
CA GLU A 93 -2.32 15.92 -29.87
C GLU A 93 -3.22 16.96 -29.19
N ARG A 94 -3.63 16.70 -27.93
CA ARG A 94 -4.39 17.66 -27.14
C ARG A 94 -3.65 18.99 -26.91
N CYS A 95 -2.34 18.95 -26.71
CA CYS A 95 -1.53 20.17 -26.60
C CYS A 95 -1.54 20.96 -27.90
N GLN A 96 -1.41 20.29 -29.05
CA GLN A 96 -1.43 20.91 -30.37
C GLN A 96 -2.79 21.55 -30.68
N GLN A 97 -3.88 20.96 -30.17
CA GLN A 97 -5.24 21.51 -30.24
C GLN A 97 -5.52 22.66 -29.25
N GLY A 98 -4.53 23.13 -28.48
CA GLY A 98 -4.70 24.19 -27.48
C GLY A 98 -5.43 23.79 -26.20
N LYS A 99 -5.68 22.49 -25.98
CA LYS A 99 -6.38 21.96 -24.80
C LYS A 99 -5.39 21.62 -23.68
N HIS A 100 -4.97 22.61 -22.91
CA HIS A 100 -3.93 22.46 -21.88
C HIS A 100 -4.41 21.97 -20.50
N GLY A 101 -5.72 21.79 -20.29
CA GLY A 101 -6.30 21.38 -19.02
C GLY A 101 -5.69 20.08 -18.46
N GLY A 102 -5.08 20.15 -17.28
CA GLY A 102 -4.49 18.99 -16.60
C GLY A 102 -3.25 18.38 -17.29
N VAL A 103 -2.80 18.91 -18.44
CA VAL A 103 -1.76 18.28 -19.27
C VAL A 103 -0.44 18.09 -18.53
N ARG A 104 0.03 19.11 -17.81
CA ARG A 104 1.29 19.02 -17.06
C ARG A 104 1.24 17.92 -16.00
N LYS A 105 0.10 17.79 -15.33
CA LYS A 105 -0.14 16.79 -14.28
C LYS A 105 -0.20 15.38 -14.89
N ALA A 106 -0.93 15.21 -15.99
CA ALA A 106 -0.96 13.99 -16.79
C ALA A 106 0.43 13.56 -17.31
N LYS A 107 1.22 14.49 -17.87
CA LYS A 107 2.60 14.21 -18.32
C LYS A 107 3.47 13.70 -17.19
N ASN A 108 3.37 14.30 -16.00
CA ASN A 108 4.13 13.87 -14.83
C ASN A 108 3.66 12.49 -14.34
N PHE A 109 2.37 12.21 -14.40
CA PHE A 109 1.79 10.92 -14.05
C PHE A 109 2.32 9.80 -14.96
N ILE A 110 2.22 9.98 -16.28
CA ILE A 110 2.71 9.00 -17.28
C ILE A 110 4.22 8.75 -17.08
N ARG A 111 5.03 9.83 -16.99
CA ARG A 111 6.48 9.71 -16.73
C ARG A 111 6.81 8.94 -15.46
N ARG A 112 6.00 9.11 -14.40
CA ARG A 112 6.17 8.40 -13.14
C ARG A 112 5.87 6.91 -13.29
N LEU A 113 4.80 6.57 -14.01
CA LEU A 113 4.43 5.19 -14.32
C LEU A 113 5.47 4.48 -15.19
N GLU A 114 6.05 5.17 -16.16
CA GLU A 114 7.15 4.66 -17.00
C GLU A 114 8.40 4.39 -16.18
N LYS A 115 8.86 5.41 -15.44
CA LYS A 115 10.08 5.33 -14.63
C LYS A 115 10.01 4.21 -13.60
N ARG A 116 8.82 3.95 -13.05
CA ARG A 116 8.60 2.97 -11.98
C ARG A 116 7.75 1.77 -12.45
N LYS A 117 7.83 1.42 -13.74
CA LYS A 117 7.07 0.30 -14.32
C LYS A 117 7.23 -1.00 -13.52
N GLN A 118 8.47 -1.35 -13.16
CA GLN A 118 8.77 -2.58 -12.43
C GLN A 118 8.07 -2.62 -11.06
N GLU A 119 7.96 -1.48 -10.39
CA GLU A 119 7.27 -1.37 -9.11
C GLU A 119 5.75 -1.31 -9.26
N ALA A 120 5.27 -0.71 -10.35
CA ALA A 120 3.85 -0.67 -10.70
C ALA A 120 3.31 -2.07 -11.03
N LEU A 121 4.06 -2.88 -11.76
CA LEU A 121 3.60 -4.18 -12.25
C LEU A 121 4.06 -5.37 -11.39
N LEU A 122 4.72 -5.11 -10.26
CA LEU A 122 5.27 -6.17 -9.40
C LEU A 122 4.21 -7.17 -8.90
N PHE A 123 2.98 -6.69 -8.69
CA PHE A 123 1.83 -7.51 -8.26
C PHE A 123 1.41 -8.57 -9.29
N LEU A 124 1.79 -8.41 -10.57
CA LEU A 124 1.53 -9.43 -11.59
C LEU A 124 2.29 -10.73 -11.30
N ARG A 125 3.47 -10.63 -10.67
CA ARG A 125 4.44 -11.72 -10.57
C ARG A 125 4.65 -12.22 -9.14
N LYS A 126 4.41 -11.37 -8.14
CA LYS A 126 4.63 -11.70 -6.73
C LYS A 126 3.32 -11.73 -5.97
N LYS A 127 2.95 -12.91 -5.48
CA LYS A 127 1.71 -13.15 -4.73
C LYS A 127 1.61 -12.35 -3.44
N GLU A 128 2.73 -12.00 -2.84
CA GLU A 128 2.80 -11.24 -1.59
C GLU A 128 2.56 -9.74 -1.80
N VAL A 129 2.53 -9.28 -3.05
CA VAL A 129 2.40 -7.86 -3.40
C VAL A 129 0.95 -7.57 -3.80
N PRO A 130 0.14 -6.96 -2.92
CA PRO A 130 -1.23 -6.62 -3.27
C PRO A 130 -1.29 -5.45 -4.27
N PHE A 131 -2.39 -5.38 -5.02
CA PHE A 131 -2.69 -4.29 -5.94
C PHE A 131 -2.84 -2.93 -5.25
N ASP A 132 -3.33 -2.93 -4.01
CA ASP A 132 -3.56 -1.74 -3.22
C ASP A 132 -3.07 -1.88 -1.78
N ASN A 133 -2.83 -0.75 -1.12
CA ASN A 133 -2.38 -0.68 0.26
C ASN A 133 -3.54 -0.55 1.27
N ASN A 134 -4.77 -0.91 0.86
CA ASN A 134 -5.97 -0.61 1.66
C ASN A 134 -5.90 -1.25 3.05
N GLN A 135 -5.24 -2.39 3.20
CA GLN A 135 -5.12 -3.04 4.50
C GLN A 135 -4.24 -2.25 5.47
N ALA A 136 -3.08 -1.76 5.03
CA ALA A 136 -2.22 -0.94 5.90
C ALA A 136 -2.88 0.40 6.22
N GLU A 137 -3.57 1.01 5.24
CA GLU A 137 -4.35 2.22 5.46
C GLU A 137 -5.46 2.00 6.50
N ARG A 138 -6.19 0.87 6.44
CA ARG A 138 -7.20 0.49 7.44
C ARG A 138 -6.59 0.26 8.82
N ASP A 139 -5.48 -0.47 8.90
CA ASP A 139 -4.79 -0.75 10.16
C ASP A 139 -4.32 0.57 10.83
N LEU A 140 -3.85 1.54 10.06
CA LEU A 140 -3.44 2.87 10.54
C LEU A 140 -4.62 3.82 10.83
N ARG A 141 -5.80 3.58 10.24
CA ARG A 141 -6.96 4.45 10.40
C ARG A 141 -7.37 4.59 11.87
N MET A 142 -7.26 3.53 12.66
CA MET A 142 -7.58 3.57 14.09
C MET A 142 -6.69 4.53 14.87
N VAL A 143 -5.41 4.66 14.49
CA VAL A 143 -4.49 5.64 15.08
C VAL A 143 -4.96 7.06 14.76
N LYS A 144 -5.33 7.32 13.51
CA LYS A 144 -5.86 8.64 13.09
C LYS A 144 -7.20 8.97 13.73
N VAL A 145 -8.10 7.99 13.88
CA VAL A 145 -9.38 8.17 14.59
C VAL A 145 -9.13 8.51 16.06
N LYS A 146 -8.23 7.78 16.75
CA LYS A 146 -7.83 8.10 18.12
C LYS A 146 -7.27 9.53 18.21
N GLN A 147 -6.40 9.92 17.28
CA GLN A 147 -5.83 11.27 17.27
C GLN A 147 -6.91 12.35 17.10
N LYS A 148 -7.89 12.10 16.22
CA LYS A 148 -9.00 13.03 15.96
C LYS A 148 -9.95 13.17 17.16
N ILE A 149 -10.28 12.07 17.82
CA ILE A 149 -11.29 12.03 18.90
C ILE A 149 -10.68 12.35 20.26
N SER A 150 -9.49 11.81 20.54
CA SER A 150 -8.87 11.82 21.87
C SER A 150 -7.51 12.52 21.91
N GLY A 151 -7.08 13.15 20.81
CA GLY A 151 -5.80 13.85 20.73
C GLY A 151 -4.58 12.92 20.69
N THR A 152 -3.38 13.52 20.78
CA THR A 152 -2.11 12.78 20.80
C THR A 152 -1.84 12.15 22.18
N PHE A 153 -0.93 11.18 22.23
CA PHE A 153 -0.45 10.65 23.50
C PHE A 153 0.49 11.66 24.17
N ARG A 154 0.47 11.72 25.51
CA ARG A 154 1.40 12.57 26.28
C ARG A 154 2.71 11.84 26.57
N GLN A 155 2.64 10.52 26.73
CA GLN A 155 3.77 9.64 26.98
C GLN A 155 3.92 8.64 25.83
N GLU A 156 5.16 8.24 25.54
CA GLU A 156 5.47 7.26 24.49
C GLU A 156 4.96 5.86 24.86
N ASP A 157 5.02 5.49 26.14
CA ASP A 157 4.53 4.21 26.66
C ASP A 157 3.03 4.00 26.37
N ASP A 158 2.21 5.05 26.50
CA ASP A 158 0.78 4.99 26.16
C ASP A 158 0.56 4.73 24.66
N ALA A 159 1.42 5.32 23.81
CA ALA A 159 1.38 5.12 22.37
C ALA A 159 1.80 3.69 22.00
N GLU A 160 2.82 3.15 22.68
CA GLU A 160 3.30 1.78 22.48
C GLU A 160 2.25 0.76 22.93
N ALA A 161 1.64 0.94 24.10
CA ALA A 161 0.55 0.10 24.59
C ALA A 161 -0.64 0.10 23.63
N PHE A 162 -1.02 1.28 23.13
CA PHE A 162 -2.07 1.42 22.13
C PHE A 162 -1.74 0.69 20.82
N CYS A 163 -0.53 0.88 20.28
CA CYS A 163 -0.07 0.18 19.07
C CYS A 163 -0.06 -1.34 19.28
N THR A 164 0.36 -1.81 20.45
CA THR A 164 0.38 -3.24 20.81
C THR A 164 -1.03 -3.83 20.76
N ILE A 165 -2.01 -3.19 21.39
CA ILE A 165 -3.41 -3.64 21.38
C ILE A 165 -3.95 -3.71 19.94
N LEU A 166 -3.69 -2.67 19.13
CA LEU A 166 -4.10 -2.66 17.72
C LEU A 166 -3.46 -3.78 16.91
N SER A 167 -2.17 -4.07 17.14
CA SER A 167 -1.47 -5.17 16.47
C SER A 167 -2.10 -6.54 16.77
N VAL A 168 -2.52 -6.75 18.03
CA VAL A 168 -3.20 -7.99 18.46
C VAL A 168 -4.58 -8.10 17.81
N ILE A 169 -5.37 -7.03 17.82
CA ILE A 169 -6.69 -6.99 17.17
C ILE A 169 -6.58 -7.31 15.68
N SER A 170 -5.68 -6.62 14.97
CA SER A 170 -5.45 -6.82 13.54
C SER A 170 -5.04 -8.26 13.24
N THR A 171 -4.18 -8.86 14.06
CA THR A 171 -3.76 -10.26 13.93
C THR A 171 -4.94 -11.22 14.15
N LEU A 172 -5.75 -11.03 15.19
CA LEU A 172 -6.92 -11.87 15.45
C LEU A 172 -7.92 -11.84 14.29
N GLN A 173 -8.19 -10.65 13.75
CA GLN A 173 -9.06 -10.47 12.58
C GLN A 173 -8.50 -11.18 11.34
N LYS A 174 -7.19 -11.06 11.08
CA LYS A 174 -6.50 -11.73 9.97
C LYS A 174 -6.62 -13.26 10.04
N HIS A 175 -6.68 -13.83 11.24
CA HIS A 175 -6.87 -15.27 11.45
C HIS A 175 -8.35 -15.69 11.58
N GLY A 176 -9.31 -14.80 11.29
CA GLY A 176 -10.74 -15.09 11.40
C GLY A 176 -11.21 -15.39 12.82
N LYS A 177 -10.47 -14.93 13.84
CA LYS A 177 -10.80 -15.19 15.25
C LYS A 177 -11.72 -14.09 15.80
N PRO A 178 -12.76 -14.44 16.57
CA PRO A 178 -13.59 -13.45 17.25
C PRO A 178 -12.75 -12.67 18.27
N VAL A 179 -12.61 -11.36 18.04
CA VAL A 179 -11.75 -10.47 18.84
C VAL A 179 -12.17 -10.47 20.31
N TRP A 180 -13.47 -10.28 20.55
CA TRP A 180 -14.02 -10.20 21.91
C TRP A 180 -13.80 -11.49 22.70
N GLU A 181 -14.12 -12.65 22.11
CA GLU A 181 -13.89 -13.94 22.77
C GLU A 181 -12.41 -14.21 23.02
N SER A 182 -11.54 -13.78 22.11
CA SER A 182 -10.10 -13.95 22.25
C SER A 182 -9.60 -13.17 23.47
N PHE A 183 -10.01 -11.91 23.65
CA PHE A 183 -9.69 -11.15 24.86
C PHE A 183 -10.32 -11.71 26.13
N ALA A 184 -11.58 -12.15 26.06
CA ALA A 184 -12.27 -12.76 27.20
C ALA A 184 -11.63 -14.07 27.66
N LYS A 185 -11.03 -14.85 26.74
CA LYS A 185 -10.25 -16.04 27.07
C LYS A 185 -8.92 -15.69 27.77
N THR A 186 -8.28 -14.59 27.37
CA THR A 186 -7.04 -14.13 27.99
C THR A 186 -7.28 -13.57 29.40
N SER A 187 -8.40 -12.86 29.64
CA SER A 187 -8.72 -12.31 30.97
C SER A 187 -9.19 -13.38 31.98
N LYS A 188 -9.73 -14.50 31.51
CA LYS A 188 -10.15 -15.64 32.35
C LYS A 188 -9.00 -16.55 32.79
N ARG A 189 -7.80 -16.41 32.19
CA ARG A 189 -6.58 -17.02 32.76
C ARG A 189 -6.14 -16.17 33.95
N ARG A 190 -6.41 -16.67 35.15
CA ARG A 190 -5.76 -16.17 36.38
C ARG A 190 -4.25 -16.30 36.13
N VAL A 191 -3.53 -15.19 36.06
CA VAL A 191 -2.06 -15.20 36.01
C VAL A 191 -1.62 -15.78 37.36
N SER A 192 -1.14 -17.03 37.36
CA SER A 192 -0.47 -17.61 38.51
C SER A 192 0.86 -16.87 38.71
N PRO A 193 1.29 -16.56 39.95
CA PRO A 193 2.59 -15.95 40.21
C PRO A 193 3.78 -16.77 39.67
N ASN A 194 3.56 -18.05 39.34
CA ASN A 194 4.56 -18.98 38.81
C ASN A 194 4.41 -19.30 37.32
N ASP A 195 3.44 -18.71 36.61
CA ASP A 195 3.37 -18.87 35.16
C ASP A 195 4.44 -17.98 34.52
N SER A 196 5.60 -18.58 34.22
CA SER A 196 6.54 -17.99 33.27
C SER A 196 5.77 -17.65 31.99
N PRO A 197 6.02 -16.48 31.35
CA PRO A 197 5.26 -16.04 30.20
C PRO A 197 5.68 -16.84 28.95
N VAL A 198 5.26 -18.10 28.89
CA VAL A 198 5.39 -18.96 27.71
C VAL A 198 4.28 -18.60 26.74
N LEU A 199 4.31 -17.36 26.26
CA LEU A 199 3.78 -16.86 24.97
C LEU A 199 4.27 -15.42 24.68
N LEU A 200 5.35 -14.97 25.34
CA LEU A 200 6.06 -13.71 25.06
C LEU A 200 7.52 -13.94 24.64
N GLY A 201 7.89 -15.19 24.34
CA GLY A 201 9.29 -15.60 24.22
C GLY A 201 9.97 -15.42 22.87
N HIS A 202 9.25 -15.16 21.76
CA HIS A 202 9.86 -15.23 20.42
C HIS A 202 9.45 -14.09 19.47
N PHE A 203 9.42 -12.84 19.94
CA PHE A 203 9.65 -11.71 19.03
C PHE A 203 10.42 -10.60 19.76
N ARG A 204 11.71 -10.87 20.00
CA ARG A 204 12.68 -9.83 20.39
C ARG A 204 12.78 -8.81 19.26
N TYR A 205 12.05 -7.71 19.35
CA TYR A 205 12.56 -6.46 18.77
C TYR A 205 13.77 -6.06 19.63
N ARG A 206 14.97 -6.24 19.07
CA ARG A 206 16.21 -5.73 19.69
C ARG A 206 16.07 -4.21 19.81
N LYS A 207 16.04 -3.72 21.06
CA LYS A 207 16.21 -2.31 21.40
C LYS A 207 17.40 -1.75 20.60
N CYS A 208 17.17 -0.70 19.83
CA CYS A 208 18.22 0.13 19.25
C CYS A 208 18.26 1.42 20.07
N PRO A 209 19.42 1.85 20.59
CA PRO A 209 19.51 3.04 21.43
C PRO A 209 19.42 4.27 20.53
N ILE A 210 18.37 5.07 20.68
CA ILE A 210 18.32 6.40 20.06
C ILE A 210 18.59 7.40 21.17
N GLY A 211 19.83 7.87 21.21
CA GLY A 211 20.22 9.08 21.92
C GLY A 211 19.75 10.32 21.15
N ALA A 212 19.46 11.36 21.93
CA ALA A 212 18.86 12.63 21.57
C ALA A 212 19.62 13.46 20.53
N GLY A 213 18.88 14.34 19.83
CA GLY A 213 19.41 15.46 19.05
C GLY A 213 18.38 15.99 18.07
N PHE A 214 18.03 17.27 18.21
CA PHE A 214 17.07 18.06 17.43
C PHE A 214 17.22 17.96 15.90
#